data_AF-A0AA97CC33-F1
#
_entry.id   AF-A0AA97CC33-F1
#
_cell.length_a   1.000
_cell.length_b   1.000
_cell.length_c   1.000
_cell.angle_alpha   90.00
_cell.angle_beta   90.00
_cell.angle_gamma   90.00
#
_symmetry.space_group_name_H-M   'P 1'
#
loop_
_entity.id
_entity.type
_entity.pdbx_description
1 polymer ?
#
loop_
_entity_poly.entity_id
_entity_poly.type
_entity_poly.pdbx_seq_one_letter_code
_entity_poly.pdbx_strand_id
1 'polypeptide(L)'
;MSLVIYIVISLCVAFWVWKKKEHFSLNSDSLQKQWLFRLAILFPLISSLYFMIWLGSSYPFRWDAIGYNSFLDINKFSLGILALSPILGAFVVYAHRSIQMAKQIELTEKKNKVDLYFSERKNINELLSSVKTLNGEEIIQTNLLYMKAFDLKSNYNDTENTDFYEYLNESISLISHKFLIIRDDITDVENFKTGNMGVGFNQFPINIEIIRISNLINTIKEYLNFKINKDLDLVSKCSQFLTDKREDIQKDNSNFFNVMYTFMVASEVYSFLNSIKEVVLILSSDKNIDCVLPNFTEALCSFSLGSFSIGLVDDGDKLAAENQNPPE
;
A
#
# COMPACT_ATOMS: atom_id res chain seq x y z
N MET A 1 -61.10 -43.66 -7.86
CA MET A 1 -60.54 -43.84 -6.49
C MET A 1 -59.01 -43.70 -6.46
N SER A 2 -58.26 -44.31 -7.38
CA SER A 2 -56.78 -44.23 -7.47
C SER A 2 -56.23 -42.81 -7.68
N LEU A 3 -56.82 -42.01 -8.56
CA LEU A 3 -56.37 -40.64 -8.84
C LEU A 3 -56.48 -39.75 -7.59
N VAL A 4 -57.56 -39.90 -6.83
CA VAL A 4 -57.76 -39.20 -5.54
C VAL A 4 -56.68 -39.61 -4.53
N ILE A 5 -56.34 -40.91 -4.46
CA ILE A 5 -55.27 -41.41 -3.59
C ILE A 5 -53.92 -40.82 -3.99
N TYR A 6 -53.60 -40.76 -5.28
CA TYR A 6 -52.37 -40.14 -5.78
C TYR A 6 -52.30 -38.64 -5.43
N ILE A 7 -53.40 -37.90 -5.61
CA ILE A 7 -53.46 -36.48 -5.23
C ILE A 7 -53.23 -36.31 -3.73
N VAL A 8 -53.89 -37.09 -2.89
CA VAL A 8 -53.72 -37.03 -1.43
C VAL A 8 -52.27 -37.33 -1.04
N ILE A 9 -51.65 -38.37 -1.61
CA ILE A 9 -50.25 -38.70 -1.36
C ILE A 9 -49.32 -37.56 -1.82
N SER A 10 -49.54 -37.01 -3.02
CA SER A 10 -48.74 -35.90 -3.54
C SER A 10 -48.88 -34.64 -2.67
N LEU A 11 -50.07 -34.35 -2.15
CA LEU A 11 -50.30 -33.24 -1.23
C LEU A 11 -49.62 -33.48 0.13
N CYS A 12 -49.67 -34.71 0.65
CA CYS A 12 -48.93 -35.08 1.87
C CYS A 12 -47.40 -34.92 1.69
N VAL A 13 -46.86 -35.32 0.53
CA VAL A 13 -45.44 -35.14 0.20
C VAL A 13 -45.10 -33.65 0.08
N ALA A 14 -45.93 -32.87 -0.63
CA ALA A 14 -45.74 -31.42 -0.75
C ALA A 14 -45.79 -30.72 0.62
N PHE A 15 -46.74 -31.09 1.48
CA PHE A 15 -46.86 -30.59 2.84
C PHE A 15 -45.65 -30.98 3.70
N TRP A 16 -45.14 -32.20 3.56
CA TRP A 16 -43.94 -32.65 4.25
C TRP A 16 -42.70 -31.88 3.81
N VAL A 17 -42.52 -31.68 2.50
CA VAL A 17 -41.43 -30.86 1.94
C VAL A 17 -41.49 -29.43 2.46
N TRP A 18 -42.69 -28.83 2.49
CA TRP A 18 -42.88 -27.48 3.03
C TRP A 18 -42.52 -27.42 4.52
N LYS A 19 -43.03 -28.35 5.34
CA LYS A 19 -42.71 -28.41 6.77
C LYS A 19 -41.22 -28.61 7.06
N LYS A 20 -40.47 -29.17 6.11
CA LYS A 20 -39.02 -29.45 6.21
C LYS A 20 -38.17 -28.59 5.27
N LYS A 21 -38.64 -27.38 4.92
CA LYS A 21 -38.00 -26.46 3.96
C LYS A 21 -36.49 -26.29 4.12
N GLU A 22 -35.98 -26.22 5.35
CA GLU A 22 -34.54 -26.08 5.63
C GLU A 22 -33.70 -27.26 5.14
N HIS A 23 -34.21 -28.50 5.24
CA HIS A 23 -33.54 -29.70 4.74
C HIS A 23 -33.58 -29.82 3.21
N PHE A 24 -34.50 -29.10 2.56
CA PHE A 24 -34.62 -29.02 1.10
C PHE A 24 -33.94 -27.78 0.51
N SER A 25 -33.33 -26.93 1.34
CA SER A 25 -32.53 -25.81 0.86
C SER A 25 -31.24 -26.32 0.22
N LEU A 26 -30.87 -25.72 -0.91
CA LEU A 26 -29.60 -26.02 -1.57
C LEU A 26 -28.46 -25.36 -0.79
N ASN A 27 -27.36 -26.08 -0.64
CA ASN A 27 -26.13 -25.59 -0.02
C ASN A 27 -24.94 -25.81 -0.97
N SER A 28 -23.74 -25.37 -0.59
CA SER A 28 -22.51 -25.57 -1.37
C SER A 28 -22.01 -27.02 -1.40
N ASP A 29 -22.52 -27.87 -0.52
CA ASP A 29 -22.08 -29.27 -0.39
C ASP A 29 -22.44 -30.11 -1.62
N SER A 30 -21.87 -31.31 -1.73
CA SER A 30 -22.10 -32.21 -2.88
C SER A 30 -23.59 -32.40 -3.20
N LEU A 31 -23.94 -32.21 -4.47
CA LEU A 31 -25.30 -32.31 -5.01
C LEU A 31 -25.98 -33.65 -4.68
N GLN A 32 -25.22 -34.74 -4.67
CA GLN A 32 -25.74 -36.09 -4.40
C GLN A 32 -26.26 -36.25 -2.95
N LYS A 33 -25.80 -35.41 -2.03
CA LYS A 33 -26.26 -35.38 -0.63
C LYS A 33 -27.55 -34.58 -0.47
N GLN A 34 -27.93 -33.77 -1.46
CA GLN A 34 -29.06 -32.85 -1.35
C GLN A 34 -30.38 -33.57 -1.63
N TRP A 35 -31.29 -33.48 -0.66
CA TRP A 35 -32.60 -34.12 -0.72
C TRP A 35 -33.46 -33.56 -1.86
N LEU A 36 -33.31 -32.29 -2.20
CA LEU A 36 -34.04 -31.66 -3.31
C LEU A 36 -33.68 -32.29 -4.66
N PHE A 37 -32.41 -32.61 -4.90
CA PHE A 37 -31.97 -33.28 -6.13
C PHE A 37 -32.53 -34.70 -6.24
N ARG A 38 -32.47 -35.46 -5.13
CA ARG A 38 -33.05 -36.80 -5.08
C ARG A 38 -34.56 -36.77 -5.32
N LEU A 39 -35.26 -35.81 -4.74
CA LEU A 39 -36.70 -35.64 -4.92
C LEU A 39 -37.04 -35.25 -6.36
N ALA A 40 -36.29 -34.32 -6.97
CA ALA A 40 -36.48 -33.89 -8.35
C ALA A 40 -36.38 -35.04 -9.37
N ILE A 41 -35.54 -36.05 -9.07
CA ILE A 41 -35.39 -37.24 -9.92
C ILE A 41 -36.41 -38.33 -9.54
N LEU A 42 -36.54 -38.65 -8.25
CA LEU A 42 -37.35 -39.75 -7.75
C LEU A 42 -38.84 -39.49 -7.87
N PHE A 43 -39.30 -38.26 -7.68
CA PHE A 43 -40.73 -37.93 -7.71
C PHE A 43 -41.34 -38.22 -9.10
N PRO A 44 -40.82 -37.69 -10.23
CA PRO A 44 -41.37 -38.01 -11.53
C PRO A 44 -41.19 -39.48 -11.92
N LEU A 45 -40.12 -40.15 -11.47
CA LEU A 45 -39.87 -41.56 -11.73
C LEU A 45 -40.93 -42.46 -11.04
N ILE A 46 -41.13 -42.28 -9.73
CA ILE A 46 -42.11 -43.05 -8.96
C ILE A 46 -43.53 -42.75 -9.45
N SER A 47 -43.84 -41.48 -9.73
CA SER A 47 -45.14 -41.07 -10.27
C SER A 47 -45.39 -41.69 -11.64
N SER A 48 -44.40 -41.73 -12.52
CA SER A 48 -44.51 -42.37 -13.82
C SER A 48 -44.82 -43.87 -13.67
N LEU A 49 -44.06 -44.61 -12.85
CA LEU A 49 -44.31 -46.03 -12.62
C LEU A 49 -45.70 -46.31 -12.06
N TYR A 50 -46.19 -45.49 -11.13
CA TYR A 50 -47.53 -45.59 -10.59
C TYR A 50 -48.60 -45.49 -11.70
N PHE A 51 -48.49 -44.49 -12.57
CA PHE A 51 -49.43 -44.32 -13.68
C PHE A 51 -49.28 -45.38 -14.76
N MET A 52 -48.08 -45.92 -15.01
CA MET A 52 -47.90 -47.01 -15.98
C MET A 52 -48.65 -48.26 -15.57
N ILE A 53 -48.49 -48.68 -14.33
CA ILE A 53 -49.15 -49.88 -13.79
C ILE A 53 -50.67 -49.66 -13.76
N TRP A 54 -51.10 -48.48 -13.34
CA TRP A 54 -52.52 -48.19 -13.19
C TRP A 54 -53.25 -48.09 -14.54
N LEU A 55 -52.75 -47.27 -15.48
CA LEU A 55 -53.35 -47.11 -16.81
C LEU A 55 -53.24 -48.39 -17.66
N GLY A 56 -52.14 -49.14 -17.49
CA GLY A 56 -51.89 -50.39 -18.22
C GLY A 56 -52.64 -51.61 -17.67
N SER A 57 -53.13 -51.58 -16.43
CA SER A 57 -53.73 -52.75 -15.74
C SER A 57 -54.91 -53.40 -16.48
N SER A 58 -55.61 -52.63 -17.30
CA SER A 58 -56.81 -53.10 -18.03
C SER A 58 -56.49 -53.70 -19.41
N TYR A 59 -55.22 -53.71 -19.83
CA TYR A 59 -54.81 -54.13 -21.17
C TYR A 59 -53.90 -55.37 -21.13
N PRO A 60 -54.14 -56.38 -21.98
CA PRO A 60 -53.27 -57.55 -22.05
C PRO A 60 -51.91 -57.16 -22.63
N PHE A 61 -50.85 -57.63 -21.98
CA PHE A 61 -49.49 -57.36 -22.42
C PHE A 61 -49.16 -58.15 -23.69
N ARG A 62 -48.70 -57.45 -24.74
CA ARG A 62 -48.38 -58.02 -26.06
C ARG A 62 -47.00 -57.57 -26.51
N TRP A 63 -46.18 -58.52 -26.98
CA TRP A 63 -44.82 -58.29 -27.50
C TRP A 63 -44.77 -58.20 -29.03
N ASP A 64 -45.74 -57.53 -29.63
CA ASP A 64 -45.78 -57.26 -31.08
C ASP A 64 -45.82 -55.75 -31.35
N ALA A 65 -45.62 -55.35 -32.61
CA ALA A 65 -45.61 -53.92 -32.98
C ALA A 65 -46.92 -53.20 -32.60
N ILE A 66 -48.04 -53.92 -32.64
CA ILE A 66 -49.37 -53.41 -32.25
C ILE A 66 -49.43 -53.20 -30.73
N GLY A 67 -48.90 -54.12 -29.94
CA GLY A 67 -48.78 -54.02 -28.49
C GLY A 67 -47.88 -52.87 -28.05
N TYR A 68 -46.76 -52.64 -28.75
CA TYR A 68 -45.88 -51.51 -28.46
C TYR A 68 -46.54 -50.16 -28.73
N ASN A 69 -47.21 -50.00 -29.88
CA ASN A 69 -47.97 -48.77 -30.19
C ASN A 69 -49.10 -48.53 -29.17
N SER A 70 -49.83 -49.59 -28.82
CA SER A 70 -50.89 -49.51 -27.81
C SER A 70 -50.33 -49.12 -26.42
N PHE A 71 -49.18 -49.68 -26.02
CA PHE A 71 -48.50 -49.32 -24.78
C PHE A 71 -48.09 -47.84 -24.75
N LEU A 72 -47.50 -47.34 -25.84
CA LEU A 72 -47.12 -45.93 -25.96
C LEU A 72 -48.35 -45.02 -25.89
N ASP A 73 -49.43 -45.36 -26.61
CA ASP A 73 -50.67 -44.58 -26.64
C ASP A 73 -51.34 -44.49 -25.27
N ILE A 74 -51.39 -45.59 -24.53
CA ILE A 74 -51.97 -45.65 -23.17
C ILE A 74 -51.10 -44.89 -22.17
N ASN A 75 -49.77 -44.97 -22.30
CA ASN A 75 -48.81 -44.42 -21.33
C ASN A 75 -48.23 -43.06 -21.69
N LYS A 76 -48.74 -42.36 -22.73
CA LYS A 76 -48.27 -41.01 -23.12
C LYS A 76 -48.13 -40.07 -21.93
N PHE A 77 -49.14 -40.06 -21.05
CA PHE A 77 -49.13 -39.23 -19.85
C PHE A 77 -48.02 -39.62 -18.87
N SER A 78 -47.87 -40.91 -18.58
CA SER A 78 -46.85 -41.42 -17.67
C SER A 78 -45.43 -41.18 -18.19
N LEU A 79 -45.21 -41.39 -19.49
CA LEU A 79 -43.94 -41.11 -20.17
C LEU A 79 -43.63 -39.60 -20.16
N GLY A 80 -44.65 -38.75 -20.30
CA GLY A 80 -44.52 -37.30 -20.14
C GLY A 80 -44.07 -36.90 -18.74
N ILE A 81 -44.60 -37.53 -17.69
CA ILE A 81 -44.13 -37.33 -16.31
C ILE A 81 -42.68 -37.78 -16.17
N LEU A 82 -42.31 -38.93 -16.71
CA LEU A 82 -40.94 -39.43 -16.65
C LEU A 82 -39.94 -38.44 -17.29
N ALA A 83 -40.34 -37.82 -18.41
CA ALA A 83 -39.53 -36.81 -19.09
C ALA A 83 -39.26 -35.55 -18.24
N LEU A 84 -40.06 -35.27 -17.20
CA LEU A 84 -39.79 -34.19 -16.25
C LEU A 84 -38.60 -34.48 -15.33
N SER A 85 -38.23 -35.75 -15.12
CA SER A 85 -37.10 -36.13 -14.26
C SER A 85 -35.78 -35.47 -14.69
N PRO A 86 -35.31 -35.63 -15.95
CA PRO A 86 -34.09 -34.96 -16.40
C PRO A 86 -34.22 -33.42 -16.40
N ILE A 87 -35.40 -32.87 -16.71
CA ILE A 87 -35.63 -31.40 -16.75
C ILE A 87 -35.48 -30.79 -15.34
N LEU A 88 -36.16 -31.38 -14.36
CA LEU A 88 -36.07 -30.93 -12.96
C LEU A 88 -34.68 -31.16 -12.39
N GLY A 89 -34.05 -32.30 -12.73
CA GLY A 89 -32.66 -32.58 -12.37
C GLY A 89 -31.71 -31.50 -12.89
N ALA A 90 -31.84 -31.08 -14.15
CA ALA A 90 -31.03 -30.02 -14.75
C ALA A 90 -31.24 -28.67 -14.06
N PHE A 91 -32.48 -28.32 -13.70
CA PHE A 91 -32.77 -27.07 -12.98
C PHE A 91 -32.10 -27.04 -11.59
N VAL A 92 -32.17 -28.15 -10.85
CA VAL A 92 -31.54 -28.26 -9.53
C VAL A 92 -30.01 -28.20 -9.64
N VAL A 93 -29.42 -28.87 -10.65
CA VAL A 93 -27.97 -28.79 -10.94
C VAL A 93 -27.54 -27.36 -11.22
N TYR A 94 -28.30 -26.63 -12.03
CA TYR A 94 -27.99 -25.24 -12.37
C TYR A 94 -28.06 -24.32 -11.13
N ALA A 95 -29.13 -24.44 -10.33
CA ALA A 95 -29.28 -23.68 -9.09
C ALA A 95 -28.15 -23.98 -8.09
N HIS A 96 -27.76 -25.25 -7.97
CA HIS A 96 -26.65 -25.68 -7.13
C HIS A 96 -25.31 -25.09 -7.59
N ARG A 97 -25.01 -25.15 -8.89
CA ARG A 97 -23.81 -24.54 -9.49
C ARG A 97 -23.76 -23.04 -9.19
N SER A 98 -24.89 -22.33 -9.29
CA SER A 98 -24.95 -20.91 -8.97
C SER A 98 -24.58 -20.61 -7.51
N ILE A 99 -25.07 -21.41 -6.55
CA ILE A 99 -24.76 -21.25 -5.12
C ILE A 99 -23.28 -21.57 -4.84
N GLN A 100 -22.74 -22.62 -5.46
CA GLN A 100 -21.32 -22.95 -5.36
C GLN A 100 -20.44 -21.83 -5.91
N MET A 101 -20.79 -21.29 -7.07
CA MET A 101 -20.06 -20.16 -7.67
C MET A 101 -20.11 -18.93 -6.76
N ALA A 102 -21.26 -18.59 -6.17
CA ALA A 102 -21.38 -17.47 -5.24
C ALA A 102 -20.46 -17.64 -4.01
N LYS A 103 -20.44 -18.83 -3.39
CA LYS A 103 -19.55 -19.12 -2.26
C LYS A 103 -18.07 -19.11 -2.66
N GLN A 104 -17.76 -19.58 -3.87
CA GLN A 104 -16.39 -19.57 -4.37
C GLN A 104 -15.91 -18.12 -4.60
N ILE A 105 -16.77 -17.25 -5.14
CA ILE A 105 -16.48 -15.82 -5.28
C ILE A 105 -16.20 -15.22 -3.90
N GLU A 106 -17.08 -15.43 -2.91
CA GLU A 106 -16.90 -14.91 -1.55
C GLU A 106 -15.57 -15.37 -0.91
N LEU A 107 -15.24 -16.66 -1.02
CA LEU A 107 -13.97 -17.19 -0.50
C LEU A 107 -12.76 -16.63 -1.26
N THR A 108 -12.89 -16.43 -2.56
CA THR A 108 -11.84 -15.85 -3.41
C THR A 108 -11.63 -14.37 -3.08
N GLU A 109 -12.69 -13.60 -2.88
CA GLU A 109 -12.62 -12.20 -2.44
C GLU A 109 -11.92 -12.07 -1.08
N LYS A 110 -12.29 -12.91 -0.11
CA LYS A 110 -11.61 -12.96 1.20
C LYS A 110 -10.13 -13.29 1.06
N LYS A 111 -9.79 -14.29 0.23
CA LYS A 111 -8.39 -14.67 -0.02
C LYS A 111 -7.62 -13.55 -0.73
N ASN A 112 -8.19 -12.99 -1.79
CA ASN A 112 -7.56 -11.91 -2.56
C ASN A 112 -7.27 -10.69 -1.68
N LYS A 113 -8.16 -10.35 -0.73
CA LYS A 113 -7.91 -9.27 0.22
C LYS A 113 -6.67 -9.54 1.08
N VAL A 114 -6.53 -10.77 1.59
CA VAL A 114 -5.37 -11.17 2.41
C VAL A 114 -4.09 -11.21 1.58
N ASP A 115 -4.16 -11.78 0.38
CA ASP A 115 -3.02 -11.88 -0.53
C ASP A 115 -2.53 -10.49 -0.97
N LEU A 116 -3.46 -9.57 -1.28
CA LEU A 116 -3.15 -8.18 -1.62
C LEU A 116 -2.45 -7.48 -0.45
N TYR A 117 -3.00 -7.58 0.76
CA TYR A 117 -2.42 -7.00 1.97
C TYR A 117 -0.97 -7.44 2.19
N PHE A 118 -0.70 -8.75 2.13
CA PHE A 118 0.67 -9.25 2.31
C PHE A 118 1.58 -8.90 1.14
N SER A 119 1.05 -8.83 -0.08
CA SER A 119 1.81 -8.42 -1.26
C SER A 119 2.24 -6.95 -1.19
N GLU A 120 1.33 -6.05 -0.81
CA GLU A 120 1.61 -4.62 -0.64
C GLU A 120 2.68 -4.40 0.43
N ARG A 121 2.49 -4.98 1.62
CA ARG A 121 3.46 -4.89 2.71
C ARG A 121 4.82 -5.47 2.35
N LYS A 122 4.85 -6.57 1.59
CA LYS A 122 6.10 -7.15 1.09
C LYS A 122 6.77 -6.21 0.09
N ASN A 123 6.03 -5.67 -0.87
CA ASN A 123 6.53 -4.72 -1.87
C ASN A 123 7.13 -3.47 -1.20
N ILE A 124 6.42 -2.87 -0.22
CA ILE A 124 6.93 -1.73 0.55
C ILE A 124 8.24 -2.09 1.25
N ASN A 125 8.32 -3.24 1.92
CA ASN A 125 9.55 -3.66 2.59
C ASN A 125 10.72 -3.90 1.62
N GLU A 126 10.45 -4.44 0.43
CA GLU A 126 11.46 -4.63 -0.62
C GLU A 126 11.95 -3.27 -1.14
N LEU A 127 11.06 -2.34 -1.43
CA LEU A 127 11.41 -0.98 -1.86
C LEU A 127 12.23 -0.24 -0.79
N LEU A 128 11.80 -0.26 0.48
CA LEU A 128 12.53 0.34 1.59
C LEU A 128 13.93 -0.23 1.75
N SER A 129 14.12 -1.53 1.48
CA SER A 129 15.44 -2.17 1.58
C SER A 129 16.42 -1.71 0.49
N SER A 130 15.90 -1.16 -0.61
CA SER A 130 16.70 -0.63 -1.71
C SER A 130 17.15 0.82 -1.51
N VAL A 131 16.50 1.54 -0.58
CA VAL A 131 16.83 2.94 -0.29
C VAL A 131 18.19 3.04 0.39
N LYS A 132 19.03 3.93 -0.13
CA LYS A 132 20.35 4.24 0.44
C LYS A 132 20.58 5.73 0.46
N THR A 133 21.22 6.22 1.52
CA THR A 133 21.73 7.60 1.52
C THR A 133 22.96 7.72 0.62
N LEU A 134 23.36 8.95 0.27
CA LEU A 134 24.64 9.18 -0.45
C LEU A 134 25.86 8.62 0.30
N ASN A 135 25.77 8.48 1.63
CA ASN A 135 26.82 7.89 2.46
C ASN A 135 26.82 6.35 2.44
N GLY A 136 25.93 5.73 1.64
CA GLY A 136 25.76 4.28 1.61
C GLY A 136 25.08 3.71 2.85
N GLU A 137 24.36 4.53 3.61
CA GLU A 137 23.62 4.09 4.79
C GLU A 137 22.30 3.45 4.33
N GLU A 138 22.05 2.23 4.78
CA GLU A 138 20.88 1.42 4.41
C GLU A 138 19.93 1.29 5.60
N ILE A 139 18.65 1.01 5.33
CA ILE A 139 17.65 0.75 6.36
C ILE A 139 17.78 -0.70 6.85
N ILE A 140 18.11 -0.90 8.13
CA ILE A 140 18.41 -2.25 8.67
C ILE A 140 17.12 -3.05 8.93
N GLN A 141 16.07 -2.39 9.41
CA GLN A 141 14.84 -3.03 9.89
C GLN A 141 13.61 -2.38 9.26
N THR A 142 13.40 -2.65 7.96
CA THR A 142 12.31 -2.10 7.15
C THR A 142 10.92 -2.40 7.74
N ASN A 143 10.71 -3.60 8.28
CA ASN A 143 9.43 -3.96 8.90
C ASN A 143 9.15 -3.13 10.17
N LEU A 144 10.17 -2.78 10.96
CA LEU A 144 9.97 -1.89 12.11
C LEU A 144 9.64 -0.47 11.66
N LEU A 145 10.28 0.02 10.60
CA LEU A 145 9.95 1.32 10.01
C LEU A 145 8.49 1.33 9.52
N TYR A 146 8.07 0.28 8.82
CA TYR A 146 6.67 0.10 8.42
C TYR A 146 5.72 0.16 9.61
N MET A 147 6.02 -0.56 10.71
CA MET A 147 5.18 -0.55 11.91
C MET A 147 5.18 0.79 12.66
N LYS A 148 6.17 1.67 12.44
CA LYS A 148 6.13 3.06 12.94
C LYS A 148 5.23 3.93 12.07
N ALA A 149 5.32 3.76 10.74
CA ALA A 149 4.58 4.56 9.77
C ALA A 149 3.10 4.18 9.65
N PHE A 150 2.70 3.00 10.14
CA PHE A 150 1.34 2.49 10.02
C PHE A 150 0.80 1.88 11.31
N ASP A 151 -0.46 2.18 11.60
CA ASP A 151 -1.27 1.51 12.62
C ASP A 151 -1.82 0.19 12.09
N LEU A 152 -1.32 -0.91 12.64
CA LEU A 152 -1.76 -2.25 12.27
C LEU A 152 -3.16 -2.54 12.81
N LYS A 153 -4.12 -2.75 11.92
CA LYS A 153 -5.48 -3.17 12.28
C LYS A 153 -5.72 -4.63 11.94
N SER A 154 -6.51 -5.31 12.76
CA SER A 154 -6.83 -6.75 12.60
C SER A 154 -7.59 -7.11 11.31
N ASN A 155 -8.05 -6.12 10.53
CA ASN A 155 -8.89 -6.31 9.36
C ASN A 155 -8.14 -6.26 8.02
N TYR A 156 -6.81 -6.47 8.01
CA TYR A 156 -5.95 -6.39 6.82
C TYR A 156 -6.11 -5.04 6.11
N ASN A 157 -6.10 -3.98 6.90
CA ASN A 157 -6.22 -2.61 6.42
C ASN A 157 -5.42 -1.71 7.36
N ASP A 158 -4.17 -1.48 7.01
CA ASP A 158 -3.29 -0.62 7.80
C ASP A 158 -3.62 0.84 7.50
N THR A 159 -3.60 1.69 8.53
CA THR A 159 -3.80 3.14 8.36
C THR A 159 -2.52 3.88 8.66
N GLU A 160 -2.26 4.95 7.92
CA GLU A 160 -1.10 5.81 8.14
C GLU A 160 -1.11 6.36 9.58
N ASN A 161 0.04 6.24 10.25
CA ASN A 161 0.24 6.80 11.58
C ASN A 161 0.59 8.28 11.42
N THR A 162 -0.33 9.17 11.81
CA THR A 162 -0.16 10.62 11.70
C THR A 162 1.04 11.13 12.49
N ASP A 163 1.29 10.57 13.68
CA ASP A 163 2.34 11.02 14.59
C ASP A 163 3.73 10.78 13.98
N PHE A 164 3.88 9.72 13.19
CA PHE A 164 5.12 9.43 12.47
C PHE A 164 5.45 10.50 11.44
N TYR A 165 4.47 10.90 10.63
CA TYR A 165 4.67 11.92 9.59
C TYR A 165 4.78 13.32 10.19
N GLU A 166 4.03 13.62 11.24
CA GLU A 166 4.11 14.90 11.97
C GLU A 166 5.51 15.11 12.56
N TYR A 167 6.07 14.09 13.23
CA TYR A 167 7.43 14.14 13.76
C TYR A 167 8.48 14.43 12.67
N LEU A 168 8.37 13.78 11.50
CA LEU A 168 9.27 14.04 10.38
C LEU A 168 9.12 15.46 9.85
N ASN A 169 7.88 15.92 9.68
CA ASN A 169 7.59 17.26 9.16
C ASN A 169 8.13 18.37 10.08
N GLU A 170 7.97 18.22 11.39
CA GLU A 170 8.53 19.15 12.37
C GLU A 170 10.06 19.12 12.37
N SER A 171 10.66 17.93 12.35
CA SER A 171 12.12 17.78 12.35
C SER A 171 12.78 18.39 11.12
N ILE A 172 12.14 18.25 9.95
CA ILE A 172 12.60 18.86 8.69
C ILE A 172 12.48 20.38 8.73
N SER A 173 11.38 20.91 9.28
CA SER A 173 11.20 22.34 9.49
C SER A 173 12.28 22.93 10.41
N LEU A 174 12.60 22.23 11.50
CA LEU A 174 13.69 22.63 12.40
C LEU A 174 15.06 22.63 11.72
N ILE A 175 15.36 21.64 10.88
CA ILE A 175 16.59 21.59 10.10
C ILE A 175 16.66 22.79 9.15
N SER A 176 15.59 23.10 8.42
CA SER A 176 15.50 24.26 7.53
C SER A 176 15.74 25.57 8.28
N HIS A 177 15.03 25.80 9.38
CA HIS A 177 15.18 27.00 10.20
C HIS A 177 16.61 27.19 10.71
N LYS A 178 17.25 26.11 11.19
CA LYS A 178 18.64 26.15 11.66
C LYS A 178 19.63 26.43 10.54
N PHE A 179 19.35 25.90 9.35
CA PHE A 179 20.18 26.18 8.19
C PHE A 179 20.09 27.64 7.74
N LEU A 180 18.89 28.23 7.76
CA LEU A 180 18.71 29.65 7.46
C LEU A 180 19.53 30.53 8.40
N ILE A 181 19.61 30.20 9.70
CA ILE A 181 20.49 30.89 10.65
C ILE A 181 21.96 30.82 10.19
N ILE A 182 22.46 29.63 9.82
CA ILE A 182 23.85 29.47 9.34
C ILE A 182 24.08 30.27 8.05
N ARG A 183 23.12 30.26 7.14
CA ARG A 183 23.20 30.97 5.87
C ARG A 183 23.23 32.48 6.09
N ASP A 184 22.45 33.00 7.02
CA ASP A 184 22.35 34.42 7.29
C ASP A 184 23.54 34.91 8.14
N ASP A 185 24.10 34.04 9.00
CA ASP A 185 25.26 34.31 9.87
C ASP A 185 26.58 33.74 9.28
N ILE A 186 27.03 34.19 8.10
CA ILE A 186 28.28 33.74 7.40
C ILE A 186 29.58 34.14 8.16
N THR A 187 29.66 33.89 9.45
CA THR A 187 30.65 34.40 10.41
C THR A 187 31.69 33.36 10.83
N ASP A 188 31.45 32.06 10.64
CA ASP A 188 32.31 31.03 11.25
C ASP A 188 33.71 30.93 10.65
N VAL A 189 33.86 31.08 9.33
CA VAL A 189 35.21 31.10 8.73
C VAL A 189 35.87 32.48 8.85
N GLU A 190 35.14 33.54 9.16
CA GLU A 190 35.75 34.82 9.57
C GLU A 190 36.45 34.71 10.93
N ASN A 191 35.89 33.94 11.87
CA ASN A 191 36.55 33.62 13.15
C ASN A 191 37.88 32.87 12.96
N PHE A 192 38.02 32.12 11.85
CA PHE A 192 39.27 31.47 11.49
C PHE A 192 40.31 32.46 10.92
N LYS A 193 39.89 33.50 10.19
CA LYS A 193 40.78 34.55 9.65
C LYS A 193 41.42 35.42 10.74
N THR A 194 40.69 35.67 11.83
CA THR A 194 41.08 36.69 12.82
C THR A 194 42.03 36.21 13.93
N GLY A 195 42.32 34.91 14.04
CA GLY A 195 43.34 34.37 14.97
C GLY A 195 43.10 34.69 16.46
N ASN A 196 41.96 35.27 16.82
CA ASN A 196 41.72 35.87 18.12
C ASN A 196 40.84 34.97 18.99
N MET A 197 41.39 33.85 19.43
CA MET A 197 41.02 33.25 20.71
C MET A 197 42.15 32.34 21.19
N GLY A 198 42.78 32.72 22.30
CA GLY A 198 43.80 31.95 23.01
C GLY A 198 43.26 30.71 23.72
N VAL A 199 42.48 29.89 23.01
CA VAL A 199 41.99 28.58 23.46
C VAL A 199 42.68 27.53 22.58
N GLY A 200 43.24 26.48 23.19
CA GLY A 200 44.18 25.53 22.58
C GLY A 200 43.90 25.14 21.11
N PHE A 201 44.91 25.36 20.27
CA PHE A 201 44.97 25.31 18.79
C PHE A 201 44.67 23.96 18.10
N ASN A 202 43.95 23.02 18.71
CA ASN A 202 43.77 21.66 18.15
C ASN A 202 42.38 21.39 17.52
N GLN A 203 41.44 22.33 17.52
CA GLN A 203 40.10 22.11 16.96
C GLN A 203 39.60 23.34 16.19
N PHE A 204 39.24 23.13 14.92
CA PHE A 204 38.50 24.11 14.13
C PHE A 204 37.11 24.30 14.76
N PRO A 205 36.68 25.52 15.11
CA PRO A 205 35.37 25.72 15.71
C PRO A 205 34.29 25.49 14.65
N ILE A 206 33.61 24.35 14.75
CA ILE A 206 32.42 24.05 13.96
C ILE A 206 31.26 24.82 14.58
N ASN A 207 30.45 25.49 13.76
CA ASN A 207 29.26 26.20 14.21
C ASN A 207 28.39 25.28 15.08
N ILE A 208 27.94 25.80 16.22
CA ILE A 208 27.01 25.11 17.12
C ILE A 208 25.74 24.68 16.37
N GLU A 209 25.24 25.47 15.42
CA GLU A 209 24.09 25.10 14.59
C GLU A 209 24.39 23.93 13.64
N ILE A 210 25.61 23.79 13.12
CA ILE A 210 25.99 22.62 12.31
C ILE A 210 25.97 21.35 13.17
N ILE A 211 26.48 21.44 14.39
CA ILE A 211 26.42 20.34 15.36
C ILE A 211 24.95 19.98 15.64
N ARG A 212 24.08 21.00 15.84
CA ARG A 212 22.64 20.79 16.05
C ARG A 212 21.96 20.16 14.85
N ILE A 213 22.27 20.59 13.62
CA ILE A 213 21.75 19.99 12.39
C ILE A 213 22.22 18.54 12.27
N SER A 214 23.51 18.26 12.48
CA SER A 214 24.05 16.90 12.42
C SER A 214 23.36 15.97 13.43
N ASN A 215 23.14 16.45 14.65
CA ASN A 215 22.41 15.71 15.67
C ASN A 215 20.96 15.43 15.24
N LEU A 216 20.25 16.43 14.72
CA LEU A 216 18.88 16.24 14.20
C LEU A 216 18.84 15.22 13.06
N ILE A 217 19.77 15.31 12.09
CA ILE A 217 19.91 14.34 11.01
C ILE A 217 20.11 12.94 11.58
N ASN A 218 21.02 12.77 12.53
CA ASN A 218 21.28 11.47 13.16
C ASN A 218 20.06 10.96 13.93
N THR A 219 19.32 11.81 14.66
CA THR A 219 18.07 11.42 15.33
C THR A 219 17.02 10.97 14.32
N ILE A 220 16.84 11.68 13.20
CA ILE A 220 15.92 11.26 12.13
C ILE A 220 16.39 9.94 11.50
N LYS A 221 17.69 9.76 11.27
CA LYS A 221 18.25 8.49 10.77
C LYS A 221 17.94 7.33 11.71
N GLU A 222 18.11 7.50 13.02
CA GLU A 222 17.73 6.50 14.03
C GLU A 222 16.23 6.24 14.01
N TYR A 223 15.41 7.29 13.91
CA TYR A 223 13.96 7.18 13.85
C TYR A 223 13.51 6.38 12.61
N LEU A 224 14.17 6.60 11.47
CA LEU A 224 13.96 5.88 10.21
C LEU A 224 14.72 4.54 10.12
N ASN A 225 15.42 4.12 11.18
CA ASN A 225 16.22 2.89 11.25
C ASN A 225 17.34 2.78 10.19
N PHE A 226 17.94 3.90 9.78
CA PHE A 226 19.16 3.89 8.96
C PHE A 226 20.37 3.41 9.78
N LYS A 227 21.29 2.70 9.12
CA LYS A 227 22.61 2.37 9.66
C LYS A 227 23.48 3.63 9.70
N ILE A 228 23.64 4.26 10.86
CA ILE A 228 24.48 5.46 10.97
C ILE A 228 25.95 5.12 10.78
N ASN A 229 26.61 5.85 9.87
CA ASN A 229 28.06 5.88 9.77
C ASN A 229 28.59 7.18 10.40
N LYS A 230 29.09 7.09 11.65
CA LYS A 230 29.57 8.25 12.40
C LYS A 230 30.76 8.96 11.75
N ASP A 231 31.60 8.22 11.03
CA ASP A 231 32.78 8.78 10.37
C ASP A 231 32.44 9.64 9.14
N LEU A 232 31.20 9.52 8.63
CA LEU A 232 30.67 10.27 7.48
C LEU A 232 29.55 11.23 7.88
N ASP A 233 29.43 11.56 9.17
CA ASP A 233 28.46 12.54 9.63
C ASP A 233 28.82 13.96 9.16
N LEU A 234 27.84 14.87 9.21
CA LEU A 234 28.00 16.23 8.69
C LEU A 234 29.17 16.96 9.39
N VAL A 235 29.30 16.78 10.70
CA VAL A 235 30.37 17.40 11.51
C VAL A 235 31.74 16.90 11.06
N SER A 236 31.89 15.60 10.83
CA SER A 236 33.15 15.00 10.36
C SER A 236 33.53 15.51 8.96
N LYS A 237 32.58 15.58 8.03
CA LYS A 237 32.79 16.15 6.69
C LYS A 237 33.20 17.63 6.74
N CYS A 238 32.51 18.42 7.58
CA CYS A 238 32.84 19.81 7.80
C CYS A 238 34.25 19.99 8.38
N SER A 239 34.60 19.19 9.39
CA SER A 239 35.93 19.22 10.02
C SER A 239 37.03 18.89 9.02
N GLN A 240 36.80 17.88 8.18
CA GLN A 240 37.75 17.47 7.15
C GLN A 240 37.93 18.57 6.10
N PHE A 241 36.86 19.15 5.59
CA PHE A 241 36.92 20.26 4.63
C PHE A 241 37.76 21.43 5.15
N LEU A 242 37.49 21.87 6.38
CA LEU A 242 38.22 22.98 7.01
C LEU A 242 39.70 22.65 7.22
N THR A 243 40.02 21.39 7.54
CA THR A 243 41.39 20.92 7.71
C THR A 243 42.13 20.89 6.38
N ASP A 244 41.51 20.32 5.34
CA ASP A 244 42.11 20.15 4.01
C ASP A 244 42.32 21.50 3.30
N LYS A 245 41.45 22.49 3.56
CA LYS A 245 41.50 23.82 2.95
C LYS A 245 42.13 24.90 3.82
N ARG A 246 42.73 24.52 4.95
CA ARG A 246 43.27 25.44 5.96
C ARG A 246 44.11 26.58 5.38
N GLU A 247 45.13 26.26 4.59
CA GLU A 247 46.07 27.26 4.05
C GLU A 247 45.40 28.20 3.04
N ASP A 248 44.48 27.68 2.25
CA ASP A 248 43.75 28.46 1.25
C ASP A 248 42.79 29.45 1.92
N ILE A 249 42.10 28.99 2.98
CA ILE A 249 41.19 29.80 3.78
C ILE A 249 41.93 30.98 4.44
N GLN A 250 43.14 30.76 4.97
CA GLN A 250 43.93 31.84 5.59
C GLN A 250 44.34 32.94 4.61
N LYS A 251 44.45 32.59 3.32
CA LYS A 251 44.85 33.52 2.25
C LYS A 251 43.66 34.16 1.54
N ASP A 252 42.43 33.74 1.86
CA ASP A 252 41.22 34.18 1.18
C ASP A 252 40.65 35.48 1.76
N ASN A 253 40.74 36.56 0.98
CA ASN A 253 40.15 37.86 1.29
C ASN A 253 38.72 38.02 0.73
N SER A 254 38.21 37.06 -0.03
CA SER A 254 36.98 37.20 -0.83
C SER A 254 35.74 36.50 -0.26
N ASN A 255 35.82 35.94 0.95
CA ASN A 255 34.76 35.13 1.59
C ASN A 255 34.32 33.91 0.76
N PHE A 256 35.09 33.55 -0.28
CA PHE A 256 34.82 32.43 -1.16
C PHE A 256 34.70 31.12 -0.40
N PHE A 257 35.60 30.86 0.56
CA PHE A 257 35.54 29.63 1.33
C PHE A 257 34.36 29.56 2.31
N ASN A 258 33.84 30.69 2.80
CA ASN A 258 32.63 30.69 3.62
C ASN A 258 31.44 30.24 2.79
N VAL A 259 31.31 30.79 1.58
CA VAL A 259 30.26 30.44 0.63
C VAL A 259 30.36 28.95 0.26
N MET A 260 31.56 28.46 -0.07
CA MET A 260 31.79 27.05 -0.39
C MET A 260 31.46 26.11 0.79
N TYR A 261 31.81 26.51 2.01
CA TYR A 261 31.49 25.75 3.21
C TYR A 261 29.98 25.64 3.44
N THR A 262 29.24 26.74 3.31
CA THR A 262 27.77 26.74 3.41
C THR A 262 27.13 25.90 2.31
N PHE A 263 27.65 25.96 1.07
CA PHE A 263 27.18 25.10 -0.03
C PHE A 263 27.39 23.62 0.24
N MET A 264 28.53 23.24 0.81
CA MET A 264 28.78 21.85 1.20
C MET A 264 27.78 21.37 2.25
N VAL A 265 27.54 22.17 3.30
CA VAL A 265 26.50 21.85 4.31
C VAL A 265 25.13 21.70 3.66
N ALA A 266 24.75 22.64 2.79
CA ALA A 266 23.47 22.63 2.10
C ALA A 266 23.29 21.38 1.23
N SER A 267 24.33 21.02 0.47
CA SER A 267 24.34 19.83 -0.39
C SER A 267 24.14 18.54 0.42
N GLU A 268 24.80 18.43 1.57
CA GLU A 268 24.67 17.26 2.44
C GLU A 268 23.25 17.15 3.01
N VAL A 269 22.71 18.25 3.54
CA VAL A 269 21.33 18.28 4.05
C VAL A 269 20.32 17.98 2.94
N TYR A 270 20.49 18.60 1.77
CA TYR A 270 19.63 18.38 0.59
C TYR A 270 19.60 16.90 0.18
N SER A 271 20.76 16.25 0.16
CA SER A 271 20.86 14.83 -0.18
C SER A 271 20.14 13.93 0.83
N PHE A 272 20.25 14.28 2.11
CA PHE A 272 19.58 13.56 3.19
C PHE A 272 18.06 13.75 3.10
N LEU A 273 17.59 14.97 2.87
CA LEU A 273 16.16 15.25 2.66
C LEU A 273 15.61 14.46 1.46
N ASN A 274 16.37 14.35 0.36
CA ASN A 274 15.96 13.50 -0.76
C ASN A 274 15.84 12.01 -0.40
N SER A 275 16.72 11.52 0.49
CA SER A 275 16.60 10.14 1.00
C SER A 275 15.32 9.98 1.83
N ILE A 276 14.95 10.99 2.63
CA ILE A 276 13.67 11.01 3.36
C ILE A 276 12.49 11.04 2.39
N LYS A 277 12.54 11.86 1.34
CA LYS A 277 11.50 11.92 0.31
C LYS A 277 11.24 10.55 -0.30
N GLU A 278 12.29 9.82 -0.66
CA GLU A 278 12.17 8.47 -1.21
C GLU A 278 11.47 7.52 -0.23
N VAL A 279 11.88 7.51 1.05
CA VAL A 279 11.24 6.71 2.10
C VAL A 279 9.75 7.07 2.24
N VAL A 280 9.42 8.36 2.28
CA VAL A 280 8.05 8.84 2.49
C VAL A 280 7.17 8.53 1.28
N LEU A 281 7.68 8.64 0.05
CA LEU A 281 6.93 8.27 -1.16
C LEU A 281 6.63 6.78 -1.20
N ILE A 282 7.61 5.93 -0.83
CA ILE A 282 7.39 4.48 -0.72
C ILE A 282 6.31 4.16 0.33
N LEU A 283 6.38 4.80 1.50
CA LEU A 283 5.42 4.57 2.58
C LEU A 283 4.02 5.12 2.23
N SER A 284 3.93 6.26 1.57
CA SER A 284 2.64 6.89 1.23
C SER A 284 2.05 6.40 -0.10
N SER A 285 2.64 5.39 -0.73
CA SER A 285 2.23 4.87 -2.05
C SER A 285 2.17 5.96 -3.13
N ASP A 286 3.24 6.74 -3.23
CA ASP A 286 3.43 7.82 -4.22
C ASP A 286 2.40 8.96 -4.14
N LYS A 287 1.79 9.19 -2.97
CA LYS A 287 1.04 10.43 -2.72
C LYS A 287 1.97 11.64 -2.86
N ASN A 288 1.38 12.80 -3.19
CA ASN A 288 2.14 14.04 -3.20
C ASN A 288 2.78 14.28 -1.82
N ILE A 289 4.11 14.45 -1.80
CA ILE A 289 4.88 14.63 -0.58
C ILE A 289 4.39 15.79 0.26
N ASP A 290 3.91 16.88 -0.35
CA ASP A 290 3.43 18.06 0.37
C ASP A 290 2.09 17.81 1.08
N CYS A 291 1.35 16.77 0.70
CA CYS A 291 0.15 16.36 1.44
C CYS A 291 0.51 15.62 2.73
N VAL A 292 1.67 14.95 2.76
CA VAL A 292 2.11 14.13 3.90
C VAL A 292 3.06 14.92 4.80
N LEU A 293 3.93 15.73 4.19
CA LEU A 293 4.92 16.58 4.84
C LEU A 293 4.81 18.01 4.26
N PRO A 294 3.88 18.84 4.76
CA PRO A 294 3.60 20.17 4.20
C PRO A 294 4.81 21.11 4.16
N ASN A 295 5.76 20.96 5.08
CA ASN A 295 6.95 21.82 5.14
C ASN A 295 8.09 21.31 4.25
N PHE A 296 7.93 20.17 3.58
CA PHE A 296 9.04 19.49 2.91
C PHE A 296 9.58 20.28 1.73
N THR A 297 8.71 20.73 0.82
CA THR A 297 9.16 21.46 -0.38
C THR A 297 9.77 22.81 -0.02
N GLU A 298 9.19 23.53 0.95
CA GLU A 298 9.77 24.78 1.46
C GLU A 298 11.16 24.55 2.07
N ALA A 299 11.29 23.51 2.92
CA ALA A 299 12.58 23.12 3.47
C ALA A 299 13.58 22.75 2.38
N LEU A 300 13.21 21.92 1.41
CA LEU A 300 14.12 21.51 0.33
C LEU A 300 14.61 22.71 -0.50
N CYS A 301 13.73 23.69 -0.74
CA CYS A 301 14.07 24.93 -1.43
C CYS A 301 15.11 25.78 -0.69
N SER A 302 15.10 25.79 0.65
CA SER A 302 16.06 26.58 1.44
C SER A 302 17.51 26.13 1.24
N PHE A 303 17.73 24.86 0.88
CA PHE A 303 19.03 24.26 0.59
C PHE A 303 19.42 24.28 -0.90
N SER A 304 18.56 24.78 -1.79
CA SER A 304 18.82 24.79 -3.24
C SER A 304 19.74 25.94 -3.66
N LEU A 305 20.49 25.78 -4.76
CA LEU A 305 21.38 26.82 -5.30
C LEU A 305 20.70 28.19 -5.50
N GLY A 306 19.40 28.21 -5.82
CA GLY A 306 18.64 29.44 -6.02
C GLY A 306 18.40 30.26 -4.74
N SER A 307 18.56 29.67 -3.55
CA SER A 307 18.38 30.39 -2.28
C SER A 307 19.61 31.23 -1.89
N PHE A 308 20.75 31.04 -2.55
CA PHE A 308 22.02 31.73 -2.26
C PHE A 308 22.27 32.97 -3.11
N SER A 309 21.53 33.16 -4.21
CA SER A 309 21.75 34.28 -5.15
C SER A 309 21.27 35.64 -4.64
N ILE A 310 20.56 35.71 -3.51
CA ILE A 310 19.94 36.94 -3.00
C ILE A 310 20.98 37.86 -2.31
N GLY A 311 22.13 37.34 -1.87
CA GLY A 311 23.15 38.11 -1.13
C GLY A 311 24.31 38.69 -1.96
N LEU A 312 24.44 38.35 -3.24
CA LEU A 312 25.62 38.71 -4.05
C LEU A 312 25.40 39.92 -4.99
N VAL A 313 24.20 40.51 -5.02
CA VAL A 313 23.83 41.51 -6.05
C VAL A 313 23.97 42.97 -5.59
N ASP A 314 24.09 43.27 -4.29
CA ASP A 314 23.87 44.65 -3.82
C ASP A 314 25.12 45.57 -3.69
N ASP A 315 26.34 45.04 -3.89
CA ASP A 315 27.57 45.86 -3.80
C ASP A 315 28.21 46.20 -5.17
N GLY A 316 27.77 45.56 -6.27
CA GLY A 316 28.37 45.76 -7.59
C GLY A 316 27.93 47.03 -8.32
N ASP A 317 26.70 47.50 -8.09
CA ASP A 317 26.11 48.59 -8.87
C ASP A 317 26.32 49.98 -8.28
N LYS A 318 26.74 50.11 -7.01
CA LYS A 318 27.01 51.42 -6.40
C LYS A 318 28.35 52.03 -6.83
N LEU A 319 29.34 51.24 -7.21
CA LEU A 319 30.65 51.73 -7.63
C LEU A 319 30.68 52.26 -9.08
N ALA A 320 29.70 51.92 -9.91
CA ALA A 320 29.63 52.37 -11.30
C ALA A 320 29.02 53.77 -11.47
N ALA A 321 28.27 54.27 -10.48
CA ALA A 321 27.56 55.54 -10.58
C ALA A 321 28.38 56.76 -10.11
N GLU A 322 29.46 56.58 -9.35
CA GLU A 322 30.16 57.70 -8.69
C GLU A 322 31.30 58.31 -9.52
N ASN A 323 31.62 57.76 -10.70
CA ASN A 323 32.77 58.21 -11.52
C ASN A 323 32.37 58.89 -12.85
N GLN A 324 31.17 59.47 -12.92
CA GLN A 324 30.68 60.20 -14.11
C GLN A 324 30.56 61.72 -13.89
N ASN A 325 31.48 62.35 -13.16
CA ASN A 325 31.63 63.80 -13.25
C ASN A 325 32.59 64.14 -14.42
N PRO A 326 32.13 64.86 -15.46
CA PRO A 326 33.02 65.34 -16.51
C PRO A 326 33.88 66.50 -15.98
N PRO A 327 35.12 66.67 -16.51
CA PRO A 327 35.98 67.77 -16.09
C PRO A 327 35.43 69.11 -16.62
N GLU A 328 35.25 70.08 -15.73
CA GLU A 328 35.15 71.51 -16.05
C GLU A 328 36.54 72.17 -16.09
#